data_AF-A0AAE1LNA8-F1
#
_entry.id   AF-A0AAE1LNA8-F1
#
_cell.length_a   1.000
_cell.length_b   1.000
_cell.length_c   1.000
_cell.angle_alpha   90.00
_cell.angle_beta   90.00
_cell.angle_gamma   90.00
#
_symmetry.space_group_name_H-M   'P 1'
#
loop_
_entity.id
_entity.type
_entity.pdbx_description
1 polymer ?
#
loop_
_entity_poly.entity_id
_entity_poly.type
_entity_poly.pdbx_seq_one_letter_code
_entity_poly.pdbx_strand_id
1 'polypeptide(L)'
;MCLLFFTLFTEEMYTSLSRKIQRAYIIWRGAGMSIQGVRTCGDYMFSGHTVALTMLNFFITEYTPRHMYFVHTFTWMLNMFGIFFILAAHEHYSIDVFIAFYITSRLFLYYHTLANNRSLMMRDSNRTRIWFPLFSFFESSVDGIVPNEYESPMVPLGKLFSIVYQRIFHFVRDTHVQLLGKRIKNPDTKSD
;
A
#
# COMPACT_ATOMS: atom_id res chain seq x y z
N MET A 1 49.68 -11.58 -6.89
CA MET A 1 48.81 -12.78 -6.77
C MET A 1 47.57 -12.54 -5.91
N CYS A 2 47.65 -11.95 -4.69
CA CYS A 2 46.46 -11.64 -3.87
C CYS A 2 45.40 -10.73 -4.53
N LEU A 3 45.80 -9.67 -5.24
CA LEU A 3 44.86 -8.74 -5.90
C LEU A 3 44.05 -9.41 -7.02
N LEU A 4 44.67 -10.32 -7.77
CA LEU A 4 44.03 -11.09 -8.84
C LEU A 4 43.05 -12.14 -8.28
N PHE A 5 43.38 -12.73 -7.14
CA PHE A 5 42.50 -13.65 -6.43
C PHE A 5 41.28 -12.92 -5.85
N PHE A 6 41.46 -11.70 -5.33
CA PHE A 6 40.38 -10.87 -4.81
C PHE A 6 39.45 -10.36 -5.92
N THR A 7 39.99 -9.91 -7.06
CA THR A 7 39.17 -9.48 -8.20
C THR A 7 38.41 -10.64 -8.86
N LEU A 8 39.03 -11.81 -9.02
CA LEU A 8 38.36 -13.02 -9.51
C LEU A 8 37.27 -13.48 -8.54
N PHE A 9 37.50 -13.43 -7.24
CA PHE A 9 36.50 -13.76 -6.23
C PHE A 9 35.32 -12.78 -6.25
N THR A 10 35.59 -11.47 -6.44
CA THR A 10 34.51 -10.48 -6.59
C THR A 10 33.76 -10.62 -7.91
N GLU A 11 34.41 -11.00 -9.01
CA GLU A 11 33.76 -11.26 -10.30
C GLU A 11 32.88 -12.52 -10.26
N GLU A 12 33.34 -13.61 -9.63
CA GLU A 12 32.53 -14.80 -9.38
C GLU A 12 31.37 -14.52 -8.41
N MET A 13 31.61 -13.73 -7.37
CA MET A 13 30.56 -13.31 -6.44
C MET A 13 29.53 -12.41 -7.15
N TYR A 14 29.95 -11.46 -7.98
CA TYR A 14 29.07 -10.57 -8.73
C TYR A 14 28.26 -11.32 -9.79
N THR A 15 28.89 -12.24 -10.53
CA THR A 15 28.19 -13.12 -11.48
C THR A 15 27.29 -14.14 -10.78
N SER A 16 27.61 -14.60 -9.56
CA SER A 16 26.72 -15.46 -8.78
C SER A 16 25.54 -14.67 -8.20
N LEU A 17 25.78 -13.44 -7.72
CA LEU A 17 24.76 -12.54 -7.20
C LEU A 17 23.82 -12.09 -8.31
N SER A 18 24.34 -11.72 -9.48
CA SER A 18 23.52 -11.35 -10.64
C SER A 18 22.66 -12.50 -11.12
N ARG A 19 23.18 -13.74 -11.16
CA ARG A 19 22.39 -14.94 -11.46
C ARG A 19 21.32 -15.21 -10.40
N LYS A 20 21.62 -15.01 -9.10
CA LYS A 20 20.63 -15.14 -8.01
C LYS A 20 19.54 -14.07 -8.11
N ILE A 21 19.92 -12.81 -8.35
CA ILE A 21 18.99 -11.69 -8.56
C ILE A 21 18.14 -11.91 -9.81
N GLN A 22 18.72 -12.38 -10.91
CA GLN A 22 17.99 -12.67 -12.13
C GLN A 22 16.99 -13.82 -11.93
N ARG A 23 17.35 -14.87 -11.18
CA ARG A 23 16.42 -15.93 -10.78
C ARG A 23 15.31 -15.40 -9.85
N ALA A 24 15.65 -14.57 -8.87
CA ALA A 24 14.67 -13.92 -7.99
C ALA A 24 13.71 -13.02 -8.78
N TYR A 25 14.21 -12.27 -9.76
CA TYR A 25 13.41 -11.45 -10.66
C TYR A 25 12.47 -12.31 -11.53
N ILE A 26 12.96 -13.47 -12.01
CA ILE A 26 12.15 -14.42 -12.78
C ILE A 26 11.02 -15.04 -11.94
N ILE A 27 11.27 -15.31 -10.66
CA ILE A 27 10.24 -15.79 -9.73
C ILE A 27 9.25 -14.67 -9.38
N TRP A 28 9.75 -13.47 -9.11
CA TRP A 28 8.95 -12.31 -8.71
C TRP A 28 7.99 -11.86 -9.81
N ARG A 29 8.46 -11.76 -11.06
CA ARG A 29 7.61 -11.41 -12.22
C ARG A 29 6.52 -12.46 -12.51
N GLY A 30 6.72 -13.69 -12.05
CA GLY A 30 5.75 -14.79 -12.16
C GLY A 30 4.79 -14.88 -10.97
N ALA A 31 4.83 -13.92 -10.04
CA ALA A 31 4.08 -13.93 -8.79
C ALA A 31 4.26 -15.22 -7.96
N GLY A 32 5.35 -15.96 -8.15
CA GLY A 32 5.59 -17.23 -7.45
C GLY A 32 4.69 -18.39 -7.89
N MET A 33 4.04 -18.32 -9.07
CA MET A 33 3.27 -19.43 -9.61
C MET A 33 4.18 -20.50 -10.23
N SER A 34 4.05 -21.75 -9.75
CA SER A 34 4.80 -22.93 -10.26
C SER A 34 4.60 -23.19 -11.77
N ILE A 35 3.47 -22.73 -12.31
CA ILE A 35 3.02 -22.91 -13.71
C ILE A 35 3.98 -22.30 -14.77
N GLN A 36 4.91 -21.41 -14.39
CA GLN A 36 5.92 -20.86 -15.30
C GLN A 36 7.24 -21.66 -15.37
N GLY A 37 7.28 -22.89 -14.87
CA GLY A 37 8.40 -23.82 -15.08
C GLY A 37 9.59 -23.61 -14.14
N VAL A 38 9.40 -22.89 -13.02
CA VAL A 38 10.46 -22.65 -12.04
C VAL A 38 10.49 -23.81 -11.04
N ARG A 39 11.30 -24.84 -11.33
CA ARG A 39 11.51 -25.96 -10.40
C ARG A 39 12.43 -25.56 -9.26
N THR A 40 11.86 -25.01 -8.20
CA THR A 40 12.51 -24.92 -6.89
C THR A 40 12.09 -26.13 -6.08
N CYS A 41 13.04 -26.97 -5.64
CA CYS A 41 12.81 -28.08 -4.69
C CYS A 41 12.49 -27.57 -3.27
N GLY A 42 11.96 -26.35 -3.15
CA GLY A 42 11.67 -25.67 -1.90
C GLY A 42 10.32 -26.15 -1.37
N ASP A 43 10.31 -26.47 -0.10
CA ASP A 43 9.18 -26.99 0.65
C ASP A 43 7.90 -26.18 0.35
N TYR A 44 6.89 -26.82 -0.23
CA TYR A 44 5.64 -26.19 -0.69
C TYR A 44 4.73 -25.71 0.46
N MET A 45 5.21 -25.77 1.71
CA MET A 45 4.42 -25.59 2.92
C MET A 45 3.89 -24.17 3.19
N PHE A 46 4.27 -23.14 2.42
CA PHE A 46 3.85 -21.75 2.68
C PHE A 46 3.13 -21.10 1.50
N SER A 47 1.80 -20.95 1.62
CA SER A 47 0.96 -20.31 0.59
C SER A 47 1.03 -18.78 0.64
N GLY A 48 2.01 -18.20 -0.07
CA GLY A 48 2.14 -16.75 -0.21
C GLY A 48 0.90 -16.05 -0.80
N HIS A 49 0.17 -16.74 -1.68
CA HIS A 49 -1.10 -16.25 -2.25
C HIS A 49 -2.19 -16.12 -1.19
N THR A 50 -2.32 -17.11 -0.31
CA THR A 50 -3.25 -17.05 0.84
C THR A 50 -2.87 -15.93 1.79
N VAL A 51 -1.58 -15.77 2.08
CA VAL A 51 -1.08 -14.67 2.94
C VAL A 51 -1.42 -13.31 2.34
N ALA A 52 -1.15 -13.09 1.05
CA ALA A 52 -1.43 -11.81 0.39
C ALA A 52 -2.93 -11.49 0.37
N LEU A 53 -3.77 -12.47 0.03
CA LEU A 53 -5.23 -12.30 -0.03
C LEU A 53 -5.82 -11.97 1.36
N THR A 54 -5.41 -12.73 2.38
CA THR A 54 -5.91 -12.56 3.75
C THR A 54 -5.40 -11.27 4.38
N MET A 55 -4.14 -10.90 4.14
CA MET A 55 -3.57 -9.63 4.57
C MET A 55 -4.30 -8.45 3.92
N LEU A 56 -4.57 -8.52 2.61
CA LEU A 56 -5.32 -7.48 1.90
C LEU A 56 -6.74 -7.35 2.46
N ASN A 57 -7.40 -8.47 2.79
CA ASN A 57 -8.71 -8.46 3.41
C ASN A 57 -8.70 -7.73 4.76
N PHE A 58 -7.76 -8.08 5.65
CA PHE A 58 -7.66 -7.41 6.95
C PHE A 58 -7.31 -5.93 6.83
N PHE A 59 -6.42 -5.58 5.90
CA PHE A 59 -6.04 -4.19 5.65
C PHE A 59 -7.24 -3.36 5.20
N ILE A 60 -8.02 -3.86 4.23
CA ILE A 60 -9.23 -3.18 3.78
C ILE A 60 -10.22 -3.02 4.94
N THR A 61 -10.42 -4.06 5.75
CA THR A 61 -11.39 -3.97 6.87
C THR A 61 -10.97 -3.00 7.97
N GLU A 62 -9.68 -2.87 8.24
CA GLU A 62 -9.15 -2.01 9.31
C GLU A 62 -9.08 -0.53 8.87
N TYR A 63 -8.62 -0.28 7.65
CA TYR A 63 -8.36 1.07 7.12
C TYR A 63 -9.47 1.64 6.24
N THR A 64 -10.59 0.93 6.06
CA THR A 64 -11.78 1.45 5.38
C THR A 64 -12.84 1.88 6.39
N PRO A 65 -13.51 3.04 6.22
CA PRO A 65 -14.45 3.52 7.21
C PRO A 65 -15.71 2.62 7.26
N ARG A 66 -16.29 2.49 8.45
CA ARG A 66 -17.38 1.53 8.73
C ARG A 66 -18.64 1.74 7.89
N HIS A 67 -18.85 2.94 7.33
CA HIS A 67 -20.03 3.22 6.50
C HIS A 67 -20.00 2.51 5.13
N MET A 68 -18.82 2.07 4.65
CA MET A 68 -18.68 1.40 3.36
C MET A 68 -18.88 -0.12 3.48
N TYR A 69 -20.01 -0.56 4.01
CA TYR A 69 -20.33 -1.98 4.22
C TYR A 69 -20.20 -2.82 2.94
N PHE A 70 -20.53 -2.25 1.77
CA PHE A 70 -20.40 -2.95 0.50
C PHE A 70 -18.96 -3.39 0.21
N VAL A 71 -17.98 -2.52 0.47
CA VAL A 71 -16.56 -2.83 0.26
C VAL A 71 -16.12 -3.95 1.20
N HIS A 72 -16.48 -3.84 2.49
CA HIS A 72 -16.19 -4.89 3.47
C HIS A 72 -16.76 -6.25 3.06
N THR A 73 -18.04 -6.29 2.69
CA THR A 73 -18.69 -7.53 2.25
C THR A 73 -18.02 -8.09 0.99
N PHE A 74 -17.74 -7.26 0.00
CA PHE A 74 -17.09 -7.68 -1.24
C PHE A 74 -15.69 -8.27 -0.99
N THR A 75 -14.89 -7.64 -0.14
CA THR A 75 -13.55 -8.12 0.20
C THR A 75 -13.59 -9.45 0.95
N TRP A 76 -14.53 -9.63 1.88
CA TRP A 76 -14.75 -10.92 2.54
C TRP A 76 -15.16 -12.02 1.57
N MET A 77 -16.02 -11.70 0.59
CA MET A 77 -16.38 -12.65 -0.47
C MET A 77 -15.16 -13.04 -1.31
N LEU A 78 -14.35 -12.06 -1.76
CA LEU A 78 -13.11 -12.33 -2.50
C LEU A 78 -12.12 -13.18 -1.69
N ASN A 79 -12.02 -12.95 -0.38
CA ASN A 79 -11.17 -13.75 0.50
C ASN A 79 -11.63 -15.22 0.54
N MET A 80 -12.94 -15.45 0.73
CA MET A 80 -13.51 -16.81 0.73
C MET A 80 -13.37 -17.50 -0.63
N PHE A 81 -13.69 -16.79 -1.73
CA PHE A 81 -13.53 -17.34 -3.08
C PHE A 81 -12.07 -17.64 -3.42
N GLY A 82 -11.14 -16.75 -3.07
CA GLY A 82 -9.72 -16.97 -3.33
C GLY A 82 -9.15 -18.14 -2.53
N ILE A 83 -9.53 -18.29 -1.25
CA ILE A 83 -9.16 -19.48 -0.46
C ILE A 83 -9.74 -20.75 -1.10
N PHE A 84 -10.99 -20.71 -1.54
CA PHE A 84 -11.64 -21.85 -2.21
C PHE A 84 -10.90 -22.24 -3.51
N PHE A 85 -10.56 -21.28 -4.37
CA PHE A 85 -9.83 -21.55 -5.61
C PHE A 85 -8.41 -22.08 -5.35
N ILE A 86 -7.74 -21.60 -4.30
CA ILE A 86 -6.41 -22.10 -3.91
C ILE A 86 -6.51 -23.57 -3.42
N LEU A 87 -7.53 -23.91 -2.65
CA LEU A 87 -7.77 -25.31 -2.22
C LEU A 87 -8.17 -26.20 -3.41
N ALA A 88 -8.99 -25.69 -4.33
CA ALA A 88 -9.44 -26.41 -5.51
C ALA A 88 -8.30 -26.72 -6.50
N ALA A 89 -7.22 -25.94 -6.50
CA ALA A 89 -6.04 -26.18 -7.34
C ALA A 89 -5.30 -27.47 -6.98
N HIS A 90 -5.60 -28.12 -5.84
CA HIS A 90 -5.14 -29.46 -5.41
C HIS A 90 -3.61 -29.70 -5.40
N GLU A 91 -2.79 -28.69 -5.74
CA GLU A 91 -1.33 -28.69 -5.62
C GLU A 91 -0.82 -28.16 -4.28
N HIS A 92 -1.70 -27.59 -3.45
CA HIS A 92 -1.37 -27.06 -2.12
C HIS A 92 -2.05 -27.90 -1.04
N TYR A 93 -1.29 -28.34 -0.03
CA TYR A 93 -1.90 -29.02 1.10
C TYR A 93 -2.83 -28.04 1.83
N SER A 94 -4.03 -28.48 2.20
CA SER A 94 -4.97 -27.66 2.97
C SER A 94 -4.39 -27.16 4.29
N ILE A 95 -3.37 -27.85 4.83
CA ILE A 95 -2.62 -27.43 6.01
C ILE A 95 -1.85 -26.11 5.78
N ASP A 96 -1.33 -25.87 4.56
CA ASP A 96 -0.52 -24.69 4.23
C ASP A 96 -1.38 -23.43 4.23
N VAL A 97 -2.63 -23.56 3.75
CA VAL A 97 -3.65 -22.50 3.77
C VAL A 97 -4.05 -22.17 5.21
N PHE A 98 -4.23 -23.19 6.05
CA PHE A 98 -4.58 -23.01 7.45
C PHE A 98 -3.47 -22.30 8.24
N ILE A 99 -2.22 -22.73 8.05
CA ILE A 99 -1.04 -22.12 8.69
C ILE A 99 -0.86 -20.68 8.20
N ALA A 100 -0.97 -20.44 6.88
CA ALA A 100 -0.88 -19.10 6.30
C ALA A 100 -1.94 -18.15 6.88
N PHE A 101 -3.21 -18.58 6.92
CA PHE A 101 -4.28 -17.80 7.52
C PHE A 101 -4.03 -17.51 9.00
N TYR A 102 -3.58 -18.52 9.77
CA TYR A 102 -3.30 -18.38 11.19
C TYR A 102 -2.16 -17.39 11.46
N ILE A 103 -1.02 -17.56 10.79
CA ILE A 103 0.16 -16.69 10.97
C ILE A 103 -0.19 -15.26 10.57
N THR A 104 -0.83 -15.05 9.41
CA THR A 104 -1.21 -13.70 8.95
C THR A 104 -2.17 -13.03 9.92
N SER A 105 -3.21 -13.74 10.39
CA SER A 105 -4.18 -13.20 11.35
C SER A 105 -3.51 -12.78 12.66
N ARG A 106 -2.59 -13.60 13.18
CA ARG A 106 -1.86 -13.31 14.42
C ARG A 106 -0.89 -12.15 14.25
N LEU A 107 -0.12 -12.13 13.16
CA LEU A 107 0.81 -11.05 12.87
C LEU A 107 0.06 -9.72 12.73
N PHE A 108 -1.05 -9.70 11.99
CA PHE A 108 -1.87 -8.50 11.81
C PHE A 108 -2.41 -7.97 13.14
N LEU A 109 -2.99 -8.86 13.96
CA LEU A 109 -3.54 -8.51 15.26
C LEU A 109 -2.45 -7.97 16.22
N TYR A 110 -1.32 -8.67 16.32
CA TYR A 110 -0.24 -8.25 17.20
C TYR A 110 0.39 -6.93 16.75
N TYR A 111 0.56 -6.74 15.44
CA TYR A 111 1.04 -5.48 14.87
C TYR A 111 0.13 -4.32 15.30
N HIS A 112 -1.17 -4.41 15.03
CA HIS A 112 -2.12 -3.33 15.36
C HIS A 112 -2.29 -3.15 16.86
N THR A 113 -2.25 -4.22 17.64
CA THR A 113 -2.32 -4.12 19.11
C THR A 113 -1.12 -3.33 19.65
N LEU A 114 0.09 -3.62 19.17
CA LEU A 114 1.31 -2.91 19.57
C LEU A 114 1.35 -1.47 19.07
N ALA A 115 0.96 -1.23 17.81
CA ALA A 115 0.91 0.11 17.22
C ALA A 115 -0.14 1.00 17.91
N ASN A 116 -1.30 0.44 18.25
CA ASN A 116 -2.39 1.20 18.88
C ASN A 116 -2.19 1.40 20.41
N ASN A 117 -1.54 0.46 21.10
CA ASN A 117 -1.34 0.51 22.56
C ASN A 117 0.10 0.91 22.92
N ARG A 118 0.37 2.22 22.83
CA ARG A 118 1.71 2.78 23.06
C ARG A 118 2.27 2.56 24.48
N SER A 119 1.41 2.35 25.47
CA SER A 119 1.82 2.02 26.84
C SER A 119 2.55 0.68 26.94
N LEU A 120 2.21 -0.30 26.09
CA LEU A 120 2.93 -1.58 26.00
C LEU A 120 4.30 -1.41 25.34
N MET A 121 4.39 -0.55 24.32
CA MET A 121 5.63 -0.32 23.57
C MET A 121 6.67 0.47 24.39
N MET A 122 6.26 1.54 25.07
CA MET A 122 7.18 2.38 25.85
C MET A 122 7.78 1.64 27.05
N ARG A 123 7.03 0.72 27.65
CA ARG A 123 7.47 -0.02 28.84
C ARG A 123 8.59 -1.02 28.55
N ASP A 124 8.65 -1.54 27.32
CA ASP A 124 9.58 -2.59 26.90
C ASP A 124 10.35 -2.24 25.60
N SER A 125 10.62 -0.96 25.36
CA SER A 125 11.23 -0.44 24.12
C SER A 125 12.49 -1.20 23.66
N ASN A 126 13.41 -1.54 24.59
CA ASN A 126 14.61 -2.32 24.28
C ASN A 126 14.30 -3.77 23.87
N ARG A 127 13.28 -4.40 24.46
CA ARG A 127 12.90 -5.79 24.12
C ARG A 127 12.18 -5.85 22.79
N THR A 128 11.27 -4.90 22.54
CA THR A 128 10.54 -4.81 21.28
C THR A 128 11.49 -4.57 20.10
N ARG A 129 12.56 -3.79 20.28
CA ARG A 129 13.59 -3.58 19.24
C ARG A 129 14.38 -4.84 18.90
N ILE A 130 14.62 -5.72 19.88
CA ILE A 130 15.35 -6.98 19.70
C ILE A 130 14.44 -8.07 19.11
N TRP A 131 13.21 -8.20 19.61
CA TRP A 131 12.27 -9.23 19.17
C TRP A 131 11.56 -8.89 17.85
N PHE A 132 11.34 -7.60 17.58
CA PHE A 132 10.61 -7.10 16.41
C PHE A 132 11.35 -5.94 15.72
N PRO A 133 12.52 -6.22 15.11
CA PRO A 133 13.35 -5.18 14.48
C PRO A 133 12.63 -4.47 13.32
N LEU A 134 11.83 -5.21 12.53
CA LEU A 134 11.02 -4.65 11.45
C LEU A 134 9.94 -3.68 11.96
N PHE A 135 9.25 -4.04 13.05
CA PHE A 135 8.25 -3.19 13.68
C PHE A 135 8.89 -1.89 14.20
N SER A 136 10.02 -2.02 14.92
CA SER A 136 10.76 -0.85 15.41
C SER A 136 11.27 0.06 14.29
N PHE A 137 11.54 -0.48 13.10
CA PHE A 137 11.96 0.32 11.94
C PHE A 137 10.77 1.12 11.37
N PHE A 138 9.64 0.46 11.11
CA PHE A 138 8.46 1.09 10.52
C PHE A 138 7.79 2.11 11.45
N GLU A 139 7.70 1.84 12.74
CA GLU A 139 7.02 2.70 13.73
C GLU A 139 7.98 3.66 14.48
N SER A 140 9.24 3.80 14.02
CA SER A 140 10.23 4.66 14.69
C SER A 140 9.89 6.16 14.68
N SER A 141 9.10 6.60 13.70
CA SER A 141 8.85 8.03 13.41
C SER A 141 7.36 8.39 13.38
N VAL A 142 6.47 7.48 13.76
CA VAL A 142 5.01 7.67 13.72
C VAL A 142 4.49 7.92 15.13
N ASP A 143 3.73 9.01 15.31
CA ASP A 143 3.27 9.47 16.62
C ASP A 143 1.73 9.30 16.76
N GLY A 144 1.26 8.05 16.83
CA GLY A 144 -0.14 7.74 17.18
C GLY A 144 -0.88 6.85 16.18
N ILE A 145 -2.17 6.62 16.46
CA ILE A 145 -3.07 5.77 15.65
C ILE A 145 -3.38 6.49 14.33
N VAL A 146 -3.25 5.77 13.22
CA VAL A 146 -3.63 6.28 11.90
C VAL A 146 -5.16 6.45 11.84
N PRO A 147 -5.67 7.68 11.64
CA PRO A 147 -7.10 7.89 11.47
C PRO A 147 -7.59 7.20 10.20
N ASN A 148 -8.71 6.49 10.30
CA ASN A 148 -9.38 5.83 9.17
C ASN A 148 -10.21 6.87 8.38
N GLU A 149 -9.53 7.92 7.92
CA GLU A 149 -10.07 8.96 7.06
C GLU A 149 -9.37 8.86 5.71
N TYR A 150 -10.11 8.48 4.67
CA TYR A 150 -9.58 8.50 3.31
C TYR A 150 -9.40 9.94 2.84
N GLU A 151 -8.17 10.46 2.89
CA GLU A 151 -7.77 11.57 2.04
C GLU A 151 -7.70 11.07 0.59
N SER A 152 -8.85 10.99 -0.07
CA SER A 152 -8.85 10.72 -1.50
C SER A 152 -8.07 11.85 -2.20
N PRO A 153 -7.22 11.57 -3.20
CA PRO A 153 -6.49 12.61 -3.93
C PRO A 153 -7.41 13.61 -4.66
N MET A 154 -8.71 13.32 -4.72
CA MET A 154 -9.76 14.22 -5.20
C MET A 154 -10.05 15.39 -4.25
N VAL A 155 -9.84 15.25 -2.94
CA VAL A 155 -10.09 16.30 -1.95
C VAL A 155 -9.14 17.50 -2.12
N PRO A 156 -7.80 17.32 -2.23
CA PRO A 156 -6.91 18.44 -2.53
C PRO A 156 -7.13 19.01 -3.94
N LEU A 157 -7.47 18.16 -4.93
CA LEU A 157 -7.80 18.61 -6.28
C LEU A 157 -9.06 19.50 -6.32
N GLY A 158 -10.10 19.11 -5.58
CA GLY A 158 -11.34 19.88 -5.44
C GLY A 158 -11.15 21.20 -4.72
N LYS A 159 -10.31 21.24 -3.68
CA LYS A 159 -9.92 22.49 -3.00
C LYS A 159 -9.18 23.44 -3.97
N LEU A 160 -8.25 22.92 -4.76
CA LEU A 160 -7.53 23.71 -5.77
C LEU A 160 -8.48 24.28 -6.83
N PHE A 161 -9.39 23.46 -7.35
CA PHE A 161 -10.38 23.88 -8.34
C PHE A 161 -11.33 24.96 -7.80
N SER A 162 -11.79 24.81 -6.55
CA SER A 162 -12.63 25.82 -5.88
C SER A 162 -11.91 27.16 -5.75
N ILE A 163 -10.61 27.16 -5.40
CA ILE A 163 -9.80 28.39 -5.28
C ILE A 163 -9.64 29.06 -6.66
N VAL A 164 -9.35 28.28 -7.70
CA VAL A 164 -9.20 28.79 -9.07
C VAL A 164 -10.51 29.38 -9.58
N TYR A 165 -11.62 28.67 -9.38
CA TYR A 165 -12.96 29.12 -9.79
C TYR A 165 -13.35 30.43 -9.08
N GLN A 166 -13.14 30.52 -7.76
CA GLN A 166 -13.40 31.74 -6.99
C GLN A 166 -12.56 32.92 -7.48
N ARG A 167 -11.27 32.71 -7.80
CA ARG A 167 -10.40 33.77 -8.36
C ARG A 167 -10.86 34.24 -9.74
N ILE A 168 -11.22 33.32 -10.63
CA ILE A 168 -11.72 33.66 -11.97
C ILE A 168 -13.06 34.42 -11.87
N PHE A 169 -13.97 33.94 -11.02
CA PHE A 169 -15.26 34.60 -10.81
C PHE A 169 -15.10 36.02 -10.27
N HIS A 170 -14.20 36.23 -9.30
CA HIS A 170 -13.89 37.56 -8.78
C HIS A 170 -13.31 38.48 -9.87
N PHE A 171 -12.40 37.98 -10.69
CA PHE A 171 -11.78 38.74 -11.78
C PHE A 171 -12.77 39.16 -12.87
N VAL A 172 -13.66 38.24 -13.29
CA VAL A 172 -14.71 38.54 -14.28
C VAL A 172 -15.70 39.57 -13.71
N ARG A 173 -16.09 39.42 -12.45
CA ARG A 173 -16.97 40.38 -11.76
C ARG A 173 -16.35 41.77 -11.70
N ASP A 174 -15.08 41.87 -11.32
CA ASP A 174 -14.39 43.16 -11.20
C ASP A 174 -14.25 43.84 -12.57
N THR A 175 -13.95 43.06 -13.62
CA THR A 175 -13.86 43.57 -14.99
C THR A 175 -15.23 44.07 -15.48
N HIS A 176 -16.31 43.33 -15.19
CA HIS A 176 -17.67 43.73 -15.56
C HIS A 176 -18.13 45.01 -14.82
N VAL A 177 -17.83 45.13 -13.53
CA VAL A 177 -18.12 46.33 -12.73
C VAL A 177 -17.34 47.55 -13.27
N GLN A 178 -16.07 47.39 -13.64
CA GLN A 178 -15.29 48.47 -14.24
C GLN A 178 -15.81 48.88 -15.62
N LEU A 179 -16.25 47.94 -16.45
CA LEU A 179 -16.85 48.23 -17.76
C LEU A 179 -18.19 48.95 -17.64
N LEU A 180 -19.04 48.54 -16.70
CA LEU A 180 -20.29 49.26 -16.40
C LEU A 180 -20.02 50.65 -15.82
N GLY A 181 -19.04 50.78 -14.92
CA GLY A 181 -18.60 52.07 -14.39
C GLY A 181 -18.09 53.01 -15.49
N LYS A 182 -17.34 52.51 -16.48
CA LYS A 182 -16.91 53.28 -17.66
C LYS A 182 -18.07 53.65 -18.60
N ARG A 183 -19.06 52.78 -18.77
CA ARG A 183 -20.26 53.04 -19.59
C ARG A 183 -21.15 54.12 -18.96
N ILE A 184 -21.31 54.14 -17.65
CA ILE A 184 -22.07 55.19 -16.95
C ILE A 184 -21.34 56.54 -17.01
N LYS A 185 -20.00 56.53 -17.02
CA LYS A 185 -19.18 57.75 -17.08
C LYS A 185 -19.02 58.33 -18.49
N ASN A 186 -19.43 57.61 -19.54
CA ASN A 186 -19.36 58.07 -20.92
C ASN A 186 -20.74 57.90 -21.61
N PRO A 187 -21.72 58.77 -21.31
CA PRO A 187 -23.07 58.66 -21.86
C PRO A 187 -23.21 59.11 -23.33
N ASP A 188 -22.21 59.78 -23.92
CA ASP A 188 -22.37 60.41 -25.23
C ASP A 188 -21.60 59.68 -26.33
N THR A 189 -22.22 58.68 -26.94
CA THR A 189 -22.03 58.28 -28.36
C THR A 189 -22.93 57.10 -28.70
N LYS A 190 -24.22 57.35 -28.97
CA LYS A 190 -25.03 56.62 -29.97
C LYS A 190 -26.44 57.21 -30.13
N SER A 191 -26.56 58.18 -31.02
CA SER A 191 -27.68 58.35 -31.96
C SER A 191 -27.27 59.44 -32.95
N ASP A 192 -26.58 59.02 -34.01
CA ASP A 192 -26.71 59.43 -35.42
C ASP A 192 -25.64 58.70 -36.26
#